data_AF-A0A932MBY6-F1
#
_entry.id   AF-A0A932MBY6-F1
#
_cell.length_a   1.000
_cell.length_b   1.000
_cell.length_c   1.000
_cell.angle_alpha   90.00
_cell.angle_beta   90.00
_cell.angle_gamma   90.00
#
_symmetry.space_group_name_H-M   'P 1'
#
loop_
_entity.id
_entity.type
_entity.pdbx_description
1 polymer ?
#
loop_
_entity_poly.entity_id
_entity_poly.type
_entity_poly.pdbx_seq_one_letter_code
_entity_poly.pdbx_strand_id
1 'polypeptide(L)'
;MTIVLRMKGIGMQWWGYSKEHGWVVLDRSIPANAPGLKKDLLFLRCRDITTFTVKRESWTPPSYRFAPNHIRELAPLEADAAAAELEALKVRWPEFEREIQREYRETAEQAEAVRVQEEKARKQAASEKRKNAAAVKD
;
A
#
# COMPACT_ATOMS: atom_id res chain seq x y z
N MET A 1 -19.06 -20.65 -9.21
CA MET A 1 -18.26 -19.43 -9.00
C MET A 1 -18.50 -18.99 -7.56
N THR A 2 -17.65 -19.44 -6.64
CA THR A 2 -17.87 -19.21 -5.21
C THR A 2 -17.38 -17.82 -4.85
N ILE A 3 -18.30 -16.89 -4.62
CA ILE A 3 -17.99 -15.59 -4.02
C ILE A 3 -17.56 -15.88 -2.58
N VAL A 4 -16.25 -15.90 -2.34
CA VAL A 4 -15.71 -15.90 -0.98
C VAL A 4 -15.89 -14.49 -0.44
N LEU A 5 -17.09 -14.19 0.06
CA LEU A 5 -17.34 -13.07 0.97
C LEU A 5 -16.62 -13.39 2.27
N ARG A 6 -15.30 -13.20 2.26
CA ARG A 6 -14.46 -13.30 3.45
C ARG A 6 -14.93 -12.20 4.39
N MET A 7 -15.46 -12.57 5.55
CA MET A 7 -15.75 -11.64 6.65
C MET A 7 -14.47 -10.87 6.97
N LYS A 8 -14.28 -9.69 6.38
CA LYS A 8 -13.11 -8.83 6.57
C LYS A 8 -13.23 -8.15 7.93
N GLY A 9 -12.89 -8.89 8.98
CA GLY A 9 -12.83 -8.38 10.33
C GLY A 9 -11.76 -7.31 10.50
N ILE A 10 -11.98 -6.45 11.51
CA ILE A 10 -11.10 -5.37 11.99
C ILE A 10 -9.63 -5.81 12.16
N GLY A 11 -9.35 -7.12 12.31
CA GLY A 11 -8.00 -7.69 12.40
C GLY A 11 -7.13 -7.58 11.14
N MET A 12 -7.69 -7.16 10.00
CA MET A 12 -6.92 -6.90 8.78
C MET A 12 -6.36 -5.48 8.72
N GLN A 13 -6.75 -4.60 9.65
CA GLN A 13 -6.32 -3.21 9.66
C GLN A 13 -5.20 -3.03 10.68
N TRP A 14 -4.15 -2.33 10.28
CA TRP A 14 -3.19 -1.76 11.23
C TRP A 14 -3.37 -0.25 11.26
N TRP A 15 -3.73 0.28 12.42
CA TRP A 15 -3.88 1.72 12.65
C TRP A 15 -2.67 2.24 13.40
N GLY A 16 -2.15 3.38 12.97
CA GLY A 16 -0.99 3.99 13.61
C GLY A 16 -0.96 5.50 13.47
N TYR A 17 -0.03 6.08 14.21
CA TYR A 17 0.28 7.50 14.17
C TYR A 17 1.70 7.71 13.64
N SER A 18 1.85 8.68 12.76
CA SER A 18 3.14 9.18 12.29
C SER A 18 3.22 10.67 12.56
N LYS A 19 4.37 11.16 13.02
CA LYS A 19 4.59 12.59 13.23
C LYS A 19 4.45 13.41 11.94
N GLU A 20 4.77 12.81 10.80
CA GLU A 20 4.70 13.45 9.48
C GLU A 20 3.28 13.40 8.89
N HIS A 21 2.61 12.26 9.02
CA HIS A 21 1.34 12.00 8.33
C HIS A 21 0.10 12.11 9.23
N GLY A 22 0.26 12.16 10.55
CA GLY A 22 -0.84 12.01 11.52
C GLY A 22 -1.34 10.57 11.57
N TRP A 23 -2.66 10.38 11.68
CA TRP A 23 -3.29 9.07 11.62
C TRP A 23 -3.13 8.42 10.25
N VAL A 24 -2.65 7.18 10.25
CA VAL A 24 -2.45 6.36 9.07
C VAL A 24 -3.04 4.98 9.27
N VAL A 25 -3.45 4.35 8.18
CA VAL A 25 -3.97 2.98 8.17
C VAL A 25 -3.29 2.16 7.08
N LEU A 26 -3.12 0.88 7.37
CA LEU A 26 -2.57 -0.12 6.47
C LEU A 26 -3.51 -1.33 6.40
N ASP A 27 -3.83 -1.77 5.19
CA ASP A 27 -4.64 -2.96 4.92
C ASP A 27 -3.76 -4.20 4.75
N ARG A 28 -3.80 -5.14 5.69
CA ARG A 28 -3.04 -6.40 5.66
C ARG A 28 -3.63 -7.43 4.70
N SER A 29 -4.82 -7.20 4.15
CA SER A 29 -5.33 -8.05 3.06
C SER A 29 -4.58 -7.83 1.75
N ILE A 30 -3.84 -6.73 1.64
CA ILE A 30 -2.94 -6.46 0.52
C ILE A 30 -1.65 -7.28 0.68
N PRO A 31 -1.24 -8.06 -0.33
CA PRO A 31 -0.03 -8.88 -0.25
C PRO A 31 1.23 -8.10 0.13
N ALA A 32 1.42 -6.88 -0.37
CA ALA A 32 2.58 -6.06 -0.03
C ALA A 32 2.66 -5.70 1.48
N ASN A 33 1.50 -5.61 2.12
CA ASN A 33 1.32 -5.24 3.53
C ASN A 33 1.31 -6.45 4.48
N ALA A 34 1.29 -7.67 3.95
CA ALA A 34 1.33 -8.87 4.76
C ALA A 34 2.67 -8.97 5.55
N PRO A 35 2.64 -9.52 6.77
CA PRO A 35 3.84 -9.75 7.55
C PRO A 35 4.78 -10.74 6.87
N GLY A 36 6.10 -10.57 7.07
CA GLY A 36 7.14 -11.48 6.55
C GLY A 36 7.59 -11.25 5.11
N LEU A 37 6.90 -10.40 4.34
CA LEU A 37 7.31 -10.03 2.98
C LEU A 37 8.19 -8.78 3.00
N LYS A 38 9.14 -8.68 2.06
CA LYS A 38 10.08 -7.54 1.93
C LYS A 38 9.66 -6.51 0.88
N LYS A 39 8.35 -6.38 0.64
CA LYS A 39 7.81 -5.36 -0.26
C LYS A 39 7.61 -4.06 0.50
N ASP A 40 7.68 -2.96 -0.23
CA ASP A 40 7.27 -1.66 0.26
C ASP A 40 5.79 -1.70 0.65
N LEU A 41 5.46 -0.95 1.69
CA LEU A 41 4.16 -0.92 2.32
C LEU A 41 3.31 0.16 1.69
N LEU A 42 2.02 -0.11 1.50
CA LEU A 42 1.05 0.89 1.06
C LEU A 42 0.24 1.35 2.27
N PHE A 43 0.41 2.61 2.63
CA PHE A 43 -0.36 3.30 3.67
C PHE A 43 -1.38 4.24 3.06
N LEU A 44 -2.39 4.57 3.86
CA LEU A 44 -3.28 5.71 3.63
C LEU A 44 -3.19 6.68 4.79
N ARG A 45 -3.12 7.97 4.46
CA ARG A 45 -3.18 9.08 5.40
C ARG A 45 -4.63 9.49 5.60
N CYS A 46 -5.11 9.48 6.84
CA CYS A 46 -6.54 9.58 7.13
C CYS A 46 -7.09 11.00 6.93
N ARG A 47 -6.26 12.05 7.07
CA ARG A 47 -6.71 13.45 7.00
C ARG A 47 -7.25 13.85 5.62
N ASP A 48 -6.66 13.28 4.57
CA ASP A 48 -6.88 13.68 3.17
C ASP A 48 -6.98 12.47 2.23
N ILE A 49 -7.09 11.26 2.78
CA ILE A 49 -7.32 10.02 2.02
C ILE A 49 -6.21 9.79 0.98
N THR A 50 -5.01 10.31 1.23
CA THR A 50 -3.88 10.15 0.30
C THR A 50 -3.15 8.84 0.58
N THR A 51 -2.94 8.03 -0.45
CA THR A 51 -2.10 6.83 -0.39
C THR A 51 -0.63 7.19 -0.58
N PHE A 52 0.26 6.42 0.04
CA PHE A 52 1.71 6.58 -0.13
C PHE A 52 2.45 5.29 0.20
N THR A 53 3.59 5.12 -0.45
CA THR A 53 4.45 3.95 -0.29
C THR A 53 5.56 4.22 0.71
N VAL A 54 5.80 3.27 1.60
CA VAL A 54 6.82 3.35 2.65
C VAL A 54 7.73 2.13 2.55
N LYS A 55 9.05 2.37 2.50
CA LYS A 55 10.04 1.30 2.62
C LYS A 55 9.85 0.58 3.94
N ARG A 56 9.85 -0.75 3.92
CA ARG A 56 9.57 -1.55 5.12
C ARG A 56 10.58 -1.28 6.23
N GLU A 57 11.83 -0.98 5.91
CA GLU A 57 12.87 -0.62 6.88
C GLU A 57 12.58 0.71 7.60
N SER A 58 11.82 1.60 6.96
CA SER A 58 11.39 2.88 7.53
C SER A 58 10.13 2.75 8.41
N TRP A 59 9.46 1.59 8.39
CA TRP A 59 8.32 1.30 9.27
C TRP A 59 8.78 0.86 10.65
N THR A 60 9.42 1.79 11.36
CA THR A 60 9.95 1.58 12.70
C THR A 60 9.60 2.76 13.60
N PRO A 61 9.48 2.55 14.93
CA PRO A 61 9.40 3.66 15.87
C PRO A 61 10.67 4.53 15.80
N PRO A 62 10.56 5.87 15.97
CA PRO A 62 9.37 6.64 16.31
C PRO A 62 8.55 7.09 15.10
N SER A 63 8.99 6.81 13.87
CA SER A 63 8.37 7.31 12.62
C SER A 63 6.93 6.85 12.46
N TYR A 64 6.65 5.61 12.89
CA TYR A 64 5.32 5.03 12.94
C TYR A 64 5.11 4.33 14.27
N ARG A 65 4.04 4.68 14.97
CA ARG A 65 3.64 4.05 16.24
C ARG A 65 2.30 3.38 16.09
N PHE A 66 2.19 2.16 16.60
CA PHE A 66 0.90 1.47 16.68
C PHE A 66 -0.06 2.27 17.56
N ALA A 67 -1.30 2.45 17.11
CA ALA A 67 -2.24 3.40 17.71
C ALA A 67 -2.43 3.23 19.24
N PRO A 68 -2.66 2.03 19.79
CA PRO A 68 -2.73 1.83 21.25
C PRO A 68 -1.47 2.24 21.99
N ASN A 69 -0.29 2.01 21.41
CA ASN A 69 0.98 2.41 22.04
C ASN A 69 1.14 3.92 22.02
N HIS A 70 0.78 4.58 20.92
CA HIS A 70 0.82 6.03 20.82
C HIS A 70 -0.11 6.68 21.85
N ILE A 71 -1.38 6.26 21.92
CA ILE A 71 -2.38 6.81 22.84
C ILE A 71 -1.93 6.66 24.30
N ARG A 72 -1.37 5.50 24.67
CA ARG A 72 -0.90 5.23 26.04
C ARG A 72 0.25 6.15 26.48
N GLU A 73 1.01 6.71 25.55
CA GLU A 73 2.15 7.59 25.83
C GLU A 73 1.75 9.07 25.92
N LEU A 74 0.50 9.42 25.62
CA LEU A 74 -0.03 10.77 25.70
C LEU A 74 -0.48 11.13 27.13
N ALA A 75 -0.60 12.43 27.41
CA ALA A 75 -1.25 12.90 28.63
C ALA A 75 -2.75 12.51 28.63
N PRO A 76 -3.41 12.31 29.79
CA PRO A 76 -4.78 11.76 29.83
C PRO A 76 -5.79 12.46 28.92
N LEU A 77 -5.81 13.80 28.94
CA LEU A 77 -6.73 14.58 28.10
C LEU A 77 -6.45 14.41 26.59
N GLU A 78 -5.17 14.34 26.21
CA GLU A 78 -4.75 14.12 24.82
C GLU A 78 -5.03 12.68 24.37
N ALA A 79 -4.86 11.70 25.27
CA ALA A 79 -5.15 10.30 25.03
C ALA A 79 -6.64 10.09 24.73
N ASP A 80 -7.53 10.71 25.50
CA ASP A 80 -8.99 10.64 25.28
C ASP A 80 -9.37 11.26 23.93
N ALA A 81 -8.82 12.43 23.61
CA ALA A 81 -9.05 13.08 22.32
C ALA A 81 -8.55 12.22 21.14
N ALA A 82 -7.34 11.68 21.25
CA ALA A 82 -6.73 10.81 20.24
C ALA A 82 -7.51 9.50 20.05
N ALA A 83 -8.01 8.91 21.13
CA ALA A 83 -8.87 7.72 21.08
C ALA A 83 -10.20 8.01 20.39
N ALA A 84 -10.85 9.13 20.71
CA ALA A 84 -12.11 9.55 20.09
C ALA A 84 -11.93 9.82 18.58
N GLU A 85 -10.83 10.49 18.19
CA GLU A 85 -10.50 10.72 16.80
C GLU A 85 -10.27 9.40 16.06
N LEU A 86 -9.52 8.47 16.64
CA LEU A 86 -9.27 7.15 16.04
C LEU A 86 -10.57 6.36 15.82
N GLU A 87 -11.50 6.37 16.78
CA GLU A 87 -12.79 5.69 16.62
C GLU A 87 -13.63 6.32 15.50
N ALA A 88 -13.63 7.66 15.39
CA ALA A 88 -14.28 8.34 14.26
C ALA A 88 -13.66 7.97 12.90
N LEU A 89 -12.32 7.82 12.85
CA LEU A 89 -11.62 7.37 11.65
C LEU A 89 -11.90 5.91 11.31
N LYS A 90 -12.03 5.02 12.29
CA LYS A 90 -12.39 3.61 12.06
C LYS A 90 -13.77 3.44 11.42
N VAL A 91 -14.73 4.32 11.73
CA VAL A 91 -16.05 4.34 11.06
C VAL A 91 -15.89 4.60 9.56
N ARG A 92 -14.89 5.39 9.15
CA ARG A 92 -14.57 5.69 7.75
C ARG A 92 -13.76 4.59 7.06
N TRP A 93 -13.46 3.48 7.73
CA TRP A 93 -12.70 2.37 7.13
C TRP A 93 -13.22 1.93 5.75
N PRO A 94 -14.53 1.78 5.47
CA PRO A 94 -14.99 1.36 4.16
C PRO A 94 -14.61 2.33 3.03
N GLU A 95 -14.47 3.62 3.31
CA GLU A 95 -13.98 4.63 2.36
C GLU A 95 -12.47 4.43 2.12
N PHE A 96 -11.69 4.33 3.20
CA PHE A 96 -10.24 4.13 3.13
C PHE A 96 -9.87 2.82 2.45
N GLU A 97 -10.60 1.74 2.74
CA GLU A 97 -10.38 0.44 2.11
C GLU A 97 -10.56 0.51 0.60
N ARG A 98 -11.63 1.17 0.13
CA ARG A 98 -11.88 1.34 -1.31
C ARG A 98 -10.74 2.09 -1.99
N GLU A 99 -10.24 3.13 -1.34
CA GLU A 99 -9.11 3.92 -1.84
C GLU A 99 -7.84 3.08 -1.95
N ILE A 100 -7.40 2.48 -0.84
CA ILE A 100 -6.15 1.69 -0.80
C ILE A 100 -6.22 0.54 -1.81
N GLN A 101 -7.37 -0.13 -1.91
CA GLN A 101 -7.56 -1.23 -2.85
C GLN A 101 -7.59 -0.75 -4.30
N ARG A 102 -8.11 0.46 -4.57
CA ARG A 102 -8.06 1.06 -5.91
C ARG A 102 -6.62 1.34 -6.31
N GLU A 103 -5.88 2.07 -5.48
CA GLU A 103 -4.48 2.41 -5.71
C GLU A 103 -3.63 1.17 -5.96
N TYR A 104 -3.81 0.13 -5.14
CA TYR A 104 -3.09 -1.14 -5.28
C TYR A 104 -3.37 -1.82 -6.62
N ARG A 105 -4.62 -1.84 -7.08
CA ARG A 105 -4.98 -2.44 -8.38
C ARG A 105 -4.41 -1.62 -9.53
N GLU A 106 -4.58 -0.31 -9.52
CA GLU A 106 -4.11 0.58 -10.59
C GLU A 106 -2.58 0.49 -10.73
N THR A 107 -1.84 0.52 -9.62
CA THR A 107 -0.39 0.34 -9.63
C THR A 107 0.02 -1.03 -10.18
N ALA A 108 -0.68 -2.10 -9.82
CA ALA A 108 -0.39 -3.44 -10.31
C ALA A 108 -0.66 -3.59 -11.82
N GLU A 109 -1.76 -3.02 -12.31
CA GLU A 109 -2.11 -2.98 -13.73
C GLU A 109 -1.09 -2.18 -14.55
N GLN A 110 -0.67 -1.02 -14.05
CA GLN A 110 0.38 -0.21 -14.69
C GLN A 110 1.71 -0.96 -14.76
N ALA A 111 2.14 -1.59 -13.66
CA ALA A 111 3.37 -2.38 -13.63
C ALA A 111 3.33 -3.56 -14.62
N GLU A 112 2.19 -4.22 -14.76
CA GLU A 112 2.00 -5.29 -15.75
C GLU A 112 2.06 -4.75 -17.18
N ALA A 113 1.40 -3.62 -17.46
CA ALA A 113 1.40 -2.99 -18.77
C ALA A 113 2.82 -2.61 -19.21
N VAL A 114 3.61 -2.02 -18.31
CA VAL A 114 5.03 -1.70 -18.55
C VAL A 114 5.81 -2.97 -18.88
N ARG A 115 5.69 -4.03 -18.07
CA ARG A 115 6.39 -5.30 -18.31
C ARG A 115 6.07 -5.89 -19.68
N VAL A 116 4.79 -5.90 -20.07
CA VAL A 116 4.36 -6.40 -21.39
C VAL A 116 4.92 -5.56 -22.53
N GLN A 117 4.95 -4.24 -22.38
CA GLN A 117 5.53 -3.33 -23.38
C GLN A 117 7.04 -3.54 -23.53
N GLU A 118 7.78 -3.64 -22.43
CA GLU A 118 9.22 -3.93 -22.43
C GLU A 118 9.53 -5.27 -23.09
N GLU A 119 8.74 -6.31 -22.83
CA GLU A 119 8.91 -7.62 -23.46
C GLU A 119 8.67 -7.55 -24.97
N LYS A 120 7.62 -6.84 -25.41
CA LYS A 120 7.33 -6.63 -26.84
C LYS A 120 8.47 -5.87 -27.53
N ALA A 121 8.94 -4.78 -26.92
CA ALA A 121 10.06 -3.99 -27.44
C ALA A 121 11.33 -4.83 -27.57
N ARG A 122 11.64 -5.66 -26.56
CA ARG A 122 12.80 -6.57 -26.59
C ARG A 122 12.69 -7.60 -27.72
N LYS A 123 11.50 -8.19 -27.93
CA LYS A 123 11.25 -9.15 -29.02
C LYS A 123 11.37 -8.51 -30.40
N GLN A 124 10.85 -7.29 -30.57
CA GLN A 124 10.96 -6.52 -31.81
C GLN A 124 12.42 -6.18 -32.12
N ALA A 125 13.15 -5.60 -31.16
CA ALA A 125 14.56 -5.28 -31.33
C ALA A 125 15.43 -6.51 -31.66
N ALA A 126 15.13 -7.67 -31.07
CA ALA A 126 15.82 -8.92 -31.39
C ALA A 126 15.51 -9.41 -32.82
N SER A 127 14.27 -9.25 -33.28
CA SER A 127 13.87 -9.59 -34.66
C SER A 127 14.58 -8.69 -35.69
N GLU A 128 14.60 -7.38 -35.45
CA GLU A 128 15.25 -6.40 -36.31
C GLU A 128 16.77 -6.63 -36.38
N LYS A 129 17.43 -6.88 -35.25
CA LYS A 129 18.85 -7.24 -35.24
C LYS A 129 19.14 -8.50 -36.07
N ARG A 130 18.27 -9.51 -36.02
CA ARG A 130 18.42 -10.73 -36.85
C ARG A 130 18.23 -10.44 -38.34
N LYS A 131 17.23 -9.63 -38.70
CA LYS A 131 16.99 -9.22 -40.09
C LYS A 131 18.18 -8.43 -40.65
N ASN A 132 18.68 -7.46 -39.90
CA ASN A 132 19.82 -6.64 -40.32
C ASN A 132 21.11 -7.47 -40.44
N ALA A 133 21.34 -8.41 -39.52
CA ALA A 133 22.51 -9.30 -39.59
C ALA A 133 22.46 -10.29 -40.77
N ALA A 134 21.26 -10.69 -41.21
CA ALA A 134 21.08 -11.51 -42.41
C ALA A 134 21.33 -10.69 -43.68
N ALA A 135 20.79 -9.47 -43.76
CA ALA A 135 20.95 -8.58 -44.92
C ALA A 135 22.38 -8.07 -45.17
N VAL A 136 23.27 -8.17 -44.18
CA VAL A 136 24.70 -7.77 -44.31
C VAL A 136 25.58 -8.95 -44.76
N LYS A 137 25.04 -10.18 -44.76
CA LYS A 137 25.78 -11.40 -45.17
C LYS A 137 25.51 -11.82 -46.62
N ASP A 138 24.55 -11.19 -47.28
CA ASP A 138 24.25 -11.32 -48.71
C ASP A 138 24.89 -10.16 -49.50
#